data_AF-A0A7S2I688-F1
#
_entry.id   AF-A0A7S2I688-F1
#
_cell.length_a   1.000
_cell.length_b   1.000
_cell.length_c   1.000
_cell.angle_alpha   90.00
_cell.angle_beta   90.00
_cell.angle_gamma   90.00
#
_symmetry.space_group_name_H-M   'P 1'
#
loop_
_entity.id
_entity.type
_entity.pdbx_description
1 polymer ?
#
loop_
_entity_poly.entity_id
_entity_poly.type
_entity_poly.pdbx_seq_one_letter_code
_entity_poly.pdbx_strand_id
1 'polypeptide(L)'
;SIDPGIEKYMCDALGVSIGEVETILNKKSGLLGVSGVSGDMRILLEHETHGTPQQQESCRMATNLWVYRLSKVIASMFVPLQHVNGFIFTGGIGENSAVIRERVLDNFHYRGVQVD
;
A
#
# COMPACT_ATOMS: atom_id res chain seq x y z
N SER A 1 -8.48 -3.88 -1.50
CA SER A 1 -9.73 -4.49 -1.00
C SER A 1 -10.42 -3.49 -0.09
N ILE A 2 -11.70 -3.30 -0.34
CA ILE A 2 -12.59 -2.36 0.32
C ILE A 2 -13.90 -3.10 0.61
N ASP A 3 -14.78 -2.50 1.40
CA ASP A 3 -16.12 -3.02 1.63
C ASP A 3 -16.90 -3.06 0.29
N PRO A 4 -17.47 -4.19 -0.14
CA PRO A 4 -18.28 -4.26 -1.37
C PRO A 4 -19.48 -3.30 -1.38
N GLY A 5 -20.03 -2.95 -0.20
CA GLY A 5 -21.12 -1.99 -0.07
C GLY A 5 -20.72 -0.53 -0.31
N ILE A 6 -19.42 -0.24 -0.41
CA ILE A 6 -18.93 1.15 -0.55
C ILE A 6 -19.34 1.78 -1.88
N GLU A 7 -19.50 0.99 -2.95
CA GLU A 7 -19.91 1.50 -4.25
C GLU A 7 -21.30 2.13 -4.19
N LYS A 8 -22.25 1.40 -3.60
CA LYS A 8 -23.61 1.90 -3.35
C LYS A 8 -23.59 3.13 -2.44
N TYR A 9 -22.84 3.06 -1.34
CA TYR A 9 -22.72 4.20 -0.43
C TYR A 9 -22.18 5.45 -1.14
N MET A 10 -21.17 5.31 -2.01
CA MET A 10 -20.62 6.42 -2.78
C MET A 10 -21.64 7.01 -3.74
N CYS A 11 -22.42 6.18 -4.45
CA CYS A 11 -23.51 6.66 -5.29
C CYS A 11 -24.53 7.46 -4.49
N ASP A 12 -24.99 6.92 -3.36
CA ASP A 12 -26.02 7.55 -2.53
C ASP A 12 -25.52 8.84 -1.86
N ALA A 13 -24.30 8.83 -1.32
CA ALA A 13 -23.77 9.92 -0.50
C ALA A 13 -23.14 11.04 -1.34
N LEU A 14 -22.52 10.71 -2.48
CA LEU A 14 -21.82 11.68 -3.33
C LEU A 14 -22.61 12.03 -4.60
N GLY A 15 -23.72 11.35 -4.88
CA GLY A 15 -24.53 11.56 -6.07
C GLY A 15 -23.82 11.18 -7.38
N VAL A 16 -22.76 10.36 -7.30
CA VAL A 16 -21.97 9.95 -8.48
C VAL A 16 -22.55 8.69 -9.12
N SER A 17 -22.41 8.58 -10.44
CA SER A 17 -22.74 7.39 -11.20
C SER A 17 -21.78 6.22 -10.91
N ILE A 18 -22.20 5.00 -11.22
CA ILE A 18 -21.35 3.81 -11.03
C ILE A 18 -20.04 3.89 -11.86
N GLY A 19 -20.08 4.49 -13.06
CA GLY A 19 -18.88 4.69 -13.87
C GLY A 19 -17.91 5.72 -13.27
N GLU A 20 -18.43 6.72 -12.56
CA GLU A 20 -17.60 7.64 -11.78
C GLU A 20 -17.01 6.96 -10.54
N VAL A 21 -17.76 6.09 -9.85
CA VAL A 21 -17.23 5.25 -8.77
C VAL A 21 -16.07 4.39 -9.28
N GLU A 22 -16.24 3.71 -10.41
CA GLU A 22 -15.18 2.91 -11.03
C GLU A 22 -13.94 3.77 -11.32
N THR A 23 -14.14 4.98 -11.85
CA THR A 23 -13.06 5.94 -12.10
C THR A 23 -12.35 6.34 -10.81
N ILE A 24 -13.09 6.62 -9.73
CA ILE A 24 -12.52 6.97 -8.43
C ILE A 24 -11.67 5.81 -7.89
N LEU A 25 -12.22 4.60 -7.90
CA LEU A 25 -11.56 3.41 -7.37
C LEU A 25 -10.30 3.03 -8.16
N ASN A 26 -10.33 3.14 -9.49
CA ASN A 26 -9.22 2.71 -10.35
C ASN A 26 -8.19 3.80 -10.61
N LYS A 27 -8.56 5.08 -10.59
CA LYS A 27 -7.69 6.18 -11.03
C LYS A 27 -7.40 7.22 -9.96
N LYS A 28 -8.22 7.35 -8.91
CA LYS A 28 -8.10 8.41 -7.89
C LYS A 28 -7.90 7.89 -6.46
N SER A 29 -7.72 6.57 -6.29
CA SER A 29 -7.59 5.92 -4.98
C SER A 29 -6.16 5.41 -4.73
N GLY A 30 -5.99 4.49 -3.78
CA GLY A 30 -4.69 3.88 -3.48
C GLY A 30 -3.67 4.90 -2.96
N LEU A 31 -2.42 4.78 -3.41
CA LEU A 31 -1.33 5.68 -3.03
C LEU A 31 -1.67 7.15 -3.33
N LEU A 32 -2.26 7.42 -4.49
CA LEU A 32 -2.68 8.76 -4.89
C LEU A 32 -3.77 9.29 -3.96
N GLY A 33 -4.82 8.49 -3.73
CA GLY A 33 -5.95 8.93 -2.91
C GLY A 33 -5.59 9.21 -1.45
N VAL A 34 -4.64 8.46 -0.88
CA VAL A 34 -4.21 8.64 0.52
C VAL A 34 -3.15 9.72 0.66
N SER A 35 -2.17 9.78 -0.26
CA SER A 35 -1.12 10.80 -0.20
C SER A 35 -1.61 12.17 -0.68
N GLY A 36 -2.55 12.22 -1.62
CA GLY A 36 -2.88 13.42 -2.38
C GLY A 36 -1.76 13.93 -3.29
N VAL A 37 -0.65 13.18 -3.42
CA VAL A 37 0.56 13.59 -4.13
C VAL A 37 0.75 12.78 -5.41
N SER A 38 0.88 11.46 -5.32
CA SER A 38 1.18 10.61 -6.48
C SER A 38 0.74 9.16 -6.31
N GLY A 39 0.51 8.48 -7.43
CA GLY A 39 0.36 7.03 -7.49
C GLY A 39 1.69 6.27 -7.59
N ASP A 40 2.82 6.95 -7.72
CA ASP A 40 4.16 6.36 -7.83
C ASP A 40 4.85 6.32 -6.45
N MET A 41 5.21 5.11 -6.01
CA MET A 41 5.90 4.87 -4.75
C MET A 41 7.22 5.64 -4.63
N ARG A 42 7.96 5.84 -5.72
CA ARG A 42 9.26 6.55 -5.70
C ARG A 42 9.07 8.01 -5.32
N ILE A 43 8.05 8.65 -5.90
CA ILE A 43 7.69 10.05 -5.61
C ILE A 43 7.28 10.18 -4.14
N LEU A 44 6.49 9.25 -3.62
CA LEU A 44 6.09 9.26 -2.21
C LEU A 44 7.28 9.15 -1.27
N LEU A 45 8.23 8.26 -1.54
CA LEU A 45 9.45 8.11 -0.72
C LEU A 45 10.33 9.37 -0.78
N GLU A 46 10.40 10.07 -1.91
CA GLU A 46 11.09 11.35 -2.02
C GLU A 46 10.39 12.44 -1.19
N HIS A 47 9.06 12.49 -1.23
CA HIS A 47 8.30 13.46 -0.43
C HIS A 47 8.31 13.15 1.06
N GLU A 48 8.52 11.90 1.49
CA GLU A 48 8.74 11.55 2.90
C GLU A 48 9.98 12.23 3.50
N THR A 49 10.99 12.54 2.67
CA THR A 49 12.26 13.16 3.10
C THR A 49 12.34 14.64 2.75
N HIS A 50 11.78 15.06 1.61
CA HIS A 50 11.99 16.40 1.05
C HIS A 50 10.69 17.21 0.85
N GLY A 51 9.52 16.62 1.11
CA GLY A 51 8.23 17.31 1.01
C GLY A 51 8.01 18.36 2.11
N THR A 52 6.94 19.13 2.00
CA THR A 52 6.44 19.94 3.12
C THR A 52 6.05 19.04 4.30
N PRO A 53 5.96 19.55 5.55
CA PRO A 53 5.56 18.72 6.70
C PRO A 53 4.26 17.93 6.45
N GLN A 54 3.27 18.53 5.78
CA GLN A 54 2.01 17.88 5.43
C GLN A 54 2.18 16.79 4.36
N GLN A 55 3.04 17.03 3.35
CA GLN A 55 3.35 16.01 2.34
C GLN A 55 4.12 14.84 2.94
N GLN A 56 5.08 15.12 3.84
CA GLN A 56 5.83 14.08 4.54
C GLN A 56 4.90 13.17 5.36
N GLU A 57 3.94 13.76 6.08
CA GLU A 57 2.97 13.01 6.87
C GLU A 57 2.03 12.16 5.99
N SER A 58 1.41 12.76 4.99
CA SER A 58 0.46 12.07 4.09
C SER A 58 1.12 11.00 3.21
N CYS A 59 2.32 11.25 2.68
CA CYS A 59 3.08 10.25 1.94
C CYS A 59 3.49 9.08 2.84
N ARG A 60 3.97 9.35 4.06
CA ARG A 60 4.29 8.31 5.04
C ARG A 60 3.08 7.49 5.43
N MET A 61 1.92 8.12 5.59
CA MET A 61 0.66 7.40 5.82
C MET A 61 0.31 6.48 4.65
N ALA A 62 0.43 6.97 3.41
CA ALA A 62 0.14 6.19 2.21
C ALA A 62 1.08 4.98 2.03
N THR A 63 2.39 5.18 2.21
CA THR A 63 3.38 4.09 2.11
C THR A 63 3.21 3.07 3.25
N ASN A 64 2.97 3.52 4.48
CA ASN A 64 2.73 2.64 5.62
C ASN A 64 1.47 1.80 5.44
N LEU A 65 0.38 2.40 4.93
CA LEU A 65 -0.84 1.66 4.60
C LEU A 65 -0.55 0.60 3.52
N TRP A 66 0.23 0.95 2.50
CA TRP A 66 0.60 0.02 1.43
C TRP A 66 1.43 -1.16 1.97
N VAL A 67 2.46 -0.87 2.78
CA VAL A 67 3.31 -1.87 3.45
C VAL A 67 2.44 -2.78 4.31
N TYR A 68 1.60 -2.22 5.18
CA TYR A 68 0.70 -2.99 6.04
C TYR A 68 -0.21 -3.92 5.23
N ARG A 69 -0.80 -3.43 4.14
CA ARG A 69 -1.69 -4.24 3.29
C ARG A 69 -0.93 -5.37 2.62
N LEU A 70 0.27 -5.13 2.09
CA LEU A 70 1.11 -6.18 1.52
C LEU A 70 1.51 -7.21 2.56
N SER A 71 2.03 -6.78 3.71
CA SER A 71 2.40 -7.67 4.82
C SER A 71 1.22 -8.51 5.30
N LYS A 72 0.01 -7.93 5.39
CA LYS A 72 -1.20 -8.68 5.73
C LYS A 72 -1.53 -9.78 4.72
N VAL A 73 -1.40 -9.50 3.43
CA VAL A 73 -1.62 -10.50 2.37
C VAL A 73 -0.59 -11.62 2.47
N ILE A 74 0.70 -11.28 2.62
CA ILE A 74 1.77 -12.28 2.80
C ILE A 74 1.50 -13.15 4.05
N ALA A 75 1.14 -12.53 5.18
CA ALA A 75 0.81 -13.24 6.40
C ALA A 75 -0.38 -14.21 6.22
N SER A 76 -1.38 -13.85 5.43
CA SER A 76 -2.53 -14.73 5.16
C SER A 76 -2.15 -16.01 4.41
N MET A 77 -1.03 -15.99 3.67
CA MET A 77 -0.51 -17.16 2.95
C MET A 77 0.23 -18.14 3.87
N PHE A 78 0.47 -17.79 5.14
CA PHE A 78 1.19 -18.67 6.07
C PHE A 78 0.33 -19.81 6.61
N VAL A 79 -1.00 -19.69 6.61
CA VAL A 79 -1.91 -20.71 7.14
C VAL A 79 -1.65 -22.13 6.58
N PRO A 80 -1.52 -22.34 5.26
CA PRO A 80 -1.22 -23.66 4.70
C PRO A 80 0.25 -24.08 4.79
N LEU A 81 1.16 -23.19 5.20
CA LEU A 81 2.60 -23.44 5.15
C LEU A 81 3.10 -23.98 6.49
N GLN A 82 3.75 -25.14 6.46
CA GLN A 82 4.50 -25.64 7.62
C GLN A 82 5.77 -24.82 7.86
N HIS A 83 6.41 -24.37 6.78
CA HIS A 83 7.66 -23.61 6.81
C HIS A 83 7.67 -22.58 5.68
N VAL A 84 8.35 -21.45 5.89
CA VAL A 84 8.59 -20.42 4.87
C VAL A 84 10.06 -20.45 4.52
N ASN A 85 10.39 -20.75 3.26
CA ASN A 85 11.79 -20.84 2.81
C ASN A 85 12.39 -19.49 2.41
N GLY A 86 11.56 -18.51 2.06
CA GLY A 86 12.03 -17.19 1.67
C GLY A 86 10.91 -16.28 1.17
N PHE A 87 11.26 -15.01 0.99
CA PHE A 87 10.40 -13.97 0.44
C PHE A 87 11.01 -13.54 -0.90
N ILE A 88 10.22 -13.58 -1.97
CA ILE A 88 10.65 -13.16 -3.30
C ILE A 88 9.88 -11.89 -3.65
N PHE A 89 10.61 -10.80 -3.92
CA PHE A 89 10.06 -9.53 -4.38
C PHE A 89 10.39 -9.35 -5.86
N THR A 90 9.38 -9.02 -6.66
CA THR A 90 9.50 -8.76 -8.10
C THR A 90 8.56 -7.63 -8.52
N GLY A 91 8.60 -7.22 -9.79
CA GLY A 91 7.86 -6.11 -10.35
C GLY A 91 8.48 -4.77 -9.96
N GLY A 92 7.95 -3.68 -10.54
CA GLY A 92 8.56 -2.35 -10.44
C GLY A 92 8.93 -1.93 -9.01
N ILE A 93 7.98 -1.97 -8.06
CA ILE A 93 8.25 -1.60 -6.66
C ILE A 93 9.15 -2.64 -5.97
N GLY A 94 8.87 -3.93 -6.15
CA GLY A 94 9.58 -5.01 -5.45
C GLY A 94 11.06 -5.08 -5.84
N GLU A 95 11.39 -4.83 -7.10
CA GLU A 95 12.76 -4.85 -7.61
C GLU A 95 13.53 -3.59 -7.20
N ASN A 96 12.89 -2.42 -7.33
CA ASN A 96 13.60 -1.14 -7.27
C ASN A 96 13.55 -0.43 -5.91
N SER A 97 12.74 -0.91 -4.95
CA SER A 97 12.59 -0.23 -3.65
C SER A 97 13.06 -1.09 -2.49
N ALA A 98 14.35 -0.98 -2.15
CA ALA A 98 14.92 -1.65 -0.98
C ALA A 98 14.21 -1.25 0.32
N VAL A 99 13.95 0.06 0.51
CA VAL A 99 13.25 0.60 1.68
C VAL A 99 11.87 -0.03 1.86
N ILE A 100 11.13 -0.28 0.78
CA ILE A 100 9.81 -0.92 0.89
C ILE A 100 9.94 -2.40 1.23
N ARG A 101 10.92 -3.12 0.66
CA ARG A 101 11.18 -4.52 1.05
C ARG A 101 11.54 -4.61 2.54
N GLU A 102 12.40 -3.73 3.01
CA GLU A 102 12.80 -3.65 4.42
C GLU A 102 11.60 -3.44 5.33
N ARG A 103 10.82 -2.37 5.11
CA ARG A 103 9.60 -2.09 5.89
C ARG A 103 8.59 -3.25 5.88
N VAL A 104 8.48 -4.00 4.77
CA VAL A 104 7.61 -5.18 4.69
C VAL A 104 8.16 -6.32 5.55
N LEU A 105 9.46 -6.61 5.45
CA LEU A 105 10.13 -7.69 6.19
C LEU A 105 10.22 -7.41 7.70
N ASP A 106 10.29 -6.13 8.10
CA ASP A 106 10.22 -5.71 9.51
C ASP A 106 8.97 -6.23 10.23
N ASN A 107 7.86 -6.33 9.51
CA ASN A 107 6.61 -6.87 10.04
C ASN A 107 6.68 -8.38 10.34
N PHE A 108 7.76 -9.07 9.97
CA PHE A 108 7.96 -10.51 10.16
C PHE A 108 9.16 -10.85 11.06
N HIS A 109 9.75 -9.87 11.74
CA HIS A 109 10.87 -10.07 12.68
C HIS A 109 10.59 -11.13 13.75
N TYR A 110 9.37 -11.20 14.27
CA TYR A 110 8.97 -12.21 15.27
C TYR A 110 9.02 -13.66 14.75
N ARG A 111 9.17 -13.86 13.42
CA ARG A 111 9.36 -15.16 12.78
C ARG A 111 10.81 -15.42 12.37
N GLY A 112 11.76 -14.62 12.86
CA GLY A 112 13.19 -14.75 12.56
C GLY A 112 13.59 -14.27 11.17
N VAL A 113 12.72 -13.51 10.49
CA VAL A 113 13.07 -12.82 9.24
C VAL A 113 13.89 -11.60 9.60
N GLN A 114 15.04 -11.41 8.96
CA GLN A 114 15.87 -10.21 9.12
C GLN A 114 16.40 -9.80 7.75
N VAL A 115 16.45 -8.49 7.53
CA VAL A 115 17.08 -7.89 6.35
C VAL A 115 18.58 -7.81 6.63
N ASP A 116 19.38 -8.12 5.61
CA ASP A 116 20.84 -7.92 5.60
C ASP A 116 21.18 -6.50 5.10
#